data_AF-A0ABD4XX19-F1
#
_entry.id   AF-A0ABD4XX19-F1
#
_cell.length_a   1.000
_cell.length_b   1.000
_cell.length_c   1.000
_cell.angle_alpha   90.00
_cell.angle_beta   90.00
_cell.angle_gamma   90.00
#
_symmetry.space_group_name_H-M   'P 1'
#
loop_
_entity.id
_entity.type
_entity.pdbx_description
1 polymer ?
#
loop_
_entity_poly.entity_id
_entity_poly.type
_entity_poly.pdbx_seq_one_letter_code
_entity_poly.pdbx_strand_id
1 'polypeptide(L)'
;MKALERLESGIDGLDAITHGGFVAGAAYLIQGRPGSGKTIFANQVAFHHTAQGGKVIFASLLSEPHDRLFQYLSTLSFFNSAEIGAGMLYVSAFDTLENEGLDEVLKLLRREIIRHKATLLVLDGLMNVRSRSDTPLNTKKFVAELQVHASFAGCTTLLLTSAEIDHGSPELTMVDGVFSLKEERVGMRSYRRLGVHKYRGSDYVSGEHEYEITSNGIAIYPRIEALLSQPTAPLSLGERMLPTGIGGLDEALGGGFIERSATLVIGPSGAGKTTFALNFLAGAAPDEHGAFFGFVESPEQLLRKSGQLELGLEKPVEQGRLDFHWQPTTQFIPDRMALDMLARIRHKQLSRIVIDTLAALTRPSLQQGRQLEFVSALVNEARALGTTMVATWELNFFAANAPVAPPAELCSLFDNVILAGFTEGPGTSEPTLRIIKRRNGPYERTTLSAQIGLGGYSLTSNGTHTARSLAVDKVFIHDNGLGSR
;
A
#
# COMPACT_ATOMS: atom_id res chain seq x y z
N MET A 1 4.34 13.74 29.57
CA MET A 1 4.30 12.28 29.83
C MET A 1 5.58 11.67 29.30
N LYS A 2 6.19 10.71 29.99
CA LYS A 2 7.35 9.97 29.47
C LYS A 2 6.87 9.11 28.29
N ALA A 3 7.52 9.23 27.14
CA ALA A 3 7.28 8.31 26.02
C ALA A 3 7.66 6.89 26.45
N LEU A 4 6.84 5.90 26.09
CA LEU A 4 7.19 4.49 26.30
C LEU A 4 8.36 4.13 25.39
N GLU A 5 9.33 3.40 25.93
CA GLU A 5 10.46 2.87 25.16
C GLU A 5 9.96 1.85 24.12
N ARG A 6 10.59 1.85 22.94
CA ARG A 6 10.16 1.05 21.80
C ARG A 6 11.26 0.11 21.31
N LEU A 7 10.84 -1.05 20.83
CA LEU A 7 11.64 -2.04 20.13
C LEU A 7 11.18 -2.08 18.67
N GLU A 8 12.03 -1.59 17.77
CA GLU A 8 11.80 -1.64 16.32
C GLU A 8 11.72 -3.09 15.86
N SER A 9 10.74 -3.40 15.02
CA SER A 9 10.49 -4.79 14.63
C SER A 9 11.44 -5.28 13.53
N GLY A 10 12.00 -4.37 12.73
CA GLY A 10 12.74 -4.74 11.52
C GLY A 10 11.88 -5.40 10.44
N ILE A 11 10.55 -5.34 10.55
CA ILE A 11 9.61 -5.81 9.54
C ILE A 11 9.08 -4.61 8.77
N ASP A 12 9.30 -4.59 7.45
CA ASP A 12 8.85 -3.51 6.58
C ASP A 12 7.34 -3.28 6.76
N GLY A 13 6.98 -2.03 7.04
CA GLY A 13 5.59 -1.57 7.25
C GLY A 13 4.99 -1.84 8.64
N LEU A 14 5.53 -2.78 9.44
CA LEU A 14 4.96 -3.08 10.77
C LEU A 14 5.11 -1.91 11.75
N ASP A 15 6.26 -1.25 11.72
CA ASP A 15 6.54 -0.14 12.64
C ASP A 15 5.71 1.09 12.30
N ALA A 16 5.30 1.26 11.03
CA ALA A 16 4.33 2.27 10.63
C ALA A 16 2.93 1.98 11.21
N ILE A 17 2.51 0.71 11.22
CA ILE A 17 1.23 0.27 11.81
C ILE A 17 1.22 0.47 13.33
N THR A 18 2.33 0.21 14.00
CA THR A 18 2.44 0.22 15.48
C THR A 18 2.97 1.53 16.05
N HIS A 19 3.24 2.52 15.18
CA HIS A 19 3.82 3.81 15.51
C HIS A 19 5.15 3.70 16.26
N GLY A 20 6.07 2.93 15.69
CA GLY A 20 7.45 2.78 16.17
C GLY A 20 7.79 1.40 16.75
N GLY A 21 7.08 0.34 16.35
CA GLY A 21 7.40 -1.03 16.79
C GLY A 21 6.72 -1.42 18.10
N PHE A 22 7.28 -2.40 18.79
CA PHE A 22 6.76 -2.96 20.05
C PHE A 22 7.10 -2.05 21.24
N VAL A 23 6.24 -1.99 22.26
CA VAL A 23 6.56 -1.38 23.56
C VAL A 23 7.54 -2.31 24.29
N ALA A 24 8.67 -1.75 24.74
CA ALA A 24 9.69 -2.52 25.44
C ALA A 24 9.17 -3.10 26.77
N GLY A 25 9.49 -4.37 27.04
CA GLY A 25 9.05 -5.10 28.24
C GLY A 25 7.59 -5.54 28.24
N ALA A 26 6.83 -5.26 27.18
CA ALA A 26 5.46 -5.71 27.00
C ALA A 26 5.38 -7.11 26.37
N ALA A 27 4.20 -7.72 26.42
CA ALA A 27 3.96 -9.04 25.87
C ALA A 27 2.96 -9.02 24.71
N TYR A 28 3.30 -9.71 23.62
CA TYR A 28 2.54 -9.73 22.38
C TYR A 28 2.21 -11.15 21.96
N LEU A 29 0.97 -11.35 21.51
CA LEU A 29 0.50 -12.61 20.95
C LEU A 29 0.44 -12.50 19.44
N ILE A 30 1.16 -13.39 18.74
CA ILE A 30 1.15 -13.51 17.29
C ILE A 30 0.40 -14.79 16.94
N GLN A 31 -0.84 -14.64 16.46
CA GLN A 31 -1.72 -15.75 16.14
C GLN A 31 -1.92 -15.92 14.64
N GLY A 32 -2.15 -17.15 14.18
CA GLY A 32 -2.43 -17.44 12.77
C GLY A 32 -2.29 -18.92 12.46
N ARG A 33 -2.94 -19.39 11.39
CA ARG A 33 -2.91 -20.81 11.00
C ARG A 33 -1.49 -21.32 10.67
N PRO A 34 -1.23 -22.63 10.66
CA PRO A 34 0.03 -23.16 10.13
C PRO A 34 0.32 -22.63 8.72
N GLY A 35 1.57 -22.25 8.43
CA GLY A 35 1.96 -21.66 7.14
C GLY A 35 1.74 -20.15 6.99
N SER A 36 1.13 -19.47 7.97
CA SER A 36 0.94 -18.01 7.96
C SER A 36 2.22 -17.19 8.17
N GLY A 37 3.36 -17.80 8.47
CA GLY A 37 4.63 -17.09 8.62
C GLY A 37 4.96 -16.60 10.04
N LYS A 38 4.24 -17.03 11.09
CA LYS A 38 4.53 -16.67 12.50
C LYS A 38 6.00 -16.85 12.91
N THR A 39 6.58 -17.99 12.58
CA THR A 39 7.98 -18.29 12.91
C THR A 39 8.94 -17.37 12.13
N ILE A 40 8.62 -17.03 10.86
CA ILE A 40 9.39 -16.05 10.08
C ILE A 40 9.28 -14.66 10.72
N PHE A 41 8.06 -14.23 11.08
CA PHE A 41 7.80 -12.97 11.77
C PHE A 41 8.67 -12.83 13.01
N ALA A 42 8.62 -13.83 13.91
CA ALA A 42 9.34 -13.76 15.17
C ALA A 42 10.86 -13.83 15.00
N ASN A 43 11.36 -14.62 14.05
CA ASN A 43 12.79 -14.67 13.75
C ASN A 43 13.28 -13.37 13.10
N GLN A 44 12.51 -12.76 12.22
CA GLN A 44 12.88 -11.47 11.61
C GLN A 44 13.02 -10.37 12.68
N VAL A 45 12.07 -10.31 13.63
CA VAL A 45 12.18 -9.41 14.79
C VAL A 45 13.41 -9.74 15.64
N ALA A 46 13.66 -11.02 15.90
CA ALA A 46 14.81 -11.45 16.69
C ALA A 46 16.17 -11.10 16.04
N PHE A 47 16.33 -11.35 14.74
CA PHE A 47 17.55 -11.02 14.02
C PHE A 47 17.76 -9.50 13.91
N HIS A 48 16.67 -8.73 13.72
CA HIS A 48 16.77 -7.28 13.76
C HIS A 48 17.19 -6.79 15.16
N HIS A 49 16.57 -7.33 16.22
CA HIS A 49 16.87 -6.95 17.61
C HIS A 49 18.32 -7.26 18.01
N THR A 50 18.84 -8.42 17.59
CA THR A 50 20.26 -8.78 17.82
C THR A 50 21.21 -7.87 17.06
N ALA A 51 20.89 -7.51 15.81
CA ALA A 51 21.67 -6.55 15.04
C ALA A 51 21.77 -5.16 15.70
N GLN A 52 20.78 -4.79 16.53
CA GLN A 52 20.79 -3.57 17.36
C GLN A 52 21.47 -3.76 18.74
N GLY A 53 22.15 -4.89 18.97
CA GLY A 53 22.83 -5.20 20.23
C GLY A 53 21.95 -5.86 21.30
N GLY A 54 20.69 -6.13 20.98
CA GLY A 54 19.77 -6.86 21.85
C GLY A 54 20.16 -8.32 22.08
N LYS A 55 19.65 -8.91 23.16
CA LYS A 55 19.81 -10.33 23.47
C LYS A 55 18.49 -11.05 23.37
N VAL A 56 18.46 -12.16 22.64
CA VAL A 56 17.24 -12.90 22.31
C VAL A 56 17.30 -14.32 22.86
N ILE A 57 16.19 -14.77 23.43
CA ILE A 57 15.92 -16.19 23.66
C ILE A 57 14.77 -16.59 22.74
N PHE A 58 14.99 -17.61 21.92
CA PHE A 58 13.96 -18.23 21.09
C PHE A 58 13.68 -19.62 21.65
N ALA A 59 12.58 -19.74 22.41
CA ALA A 59 12.15 -20.98 23.00
C ALA A 59 11.13 -21.68 22.10
N SER A 60 11.43 -22.89 21.66
CA SER A 60 10.50 -23.75 20.93
C SER A 60 9.84 -24.74 21.87
N LEU A 61 8.51 -24.77 21.87
CA LEU A 61 7.69 -25.83 22.44
C LEU A 61 7.22 -26.81 21.36
N LEU A 62 7.85 -26.83 20.19
CA LEU A 62 7.56 -27.77 19.11
C LEU A 62 8.61 -28.87 19.11
N SER A 63 8.23 -30.07 18.64
CA SER A 63 9.14 -31.21 18.49
C SER A 63 10.13 -31.06 17.32
N GLU A 64 10.05 -29.96 16.56
CA GLU A 64 10.92 -29.73 15.41
C GLU A 64 12.36 -29.39 15.86
N PRO A 65 13.38 -30.08 15.34
CA PRO A 65 14.78 -29.78 15.67
C PRO A 65 15.22 -28.44 15.08
N HIS A 66 16.04 -27.70 15.84
CA HIS A 66 16.52 -26.37 15.43
C HIS A 66 17.33 -26.39 14.12
N ASP A 67 18.06 -27.48 13.82
CA ASP A 67 18.85 -27.58 12.59
C ASP A 67 17.97 -27.46 11.33
N ARG A 68 16.76 -28.01 11.38
CA ARG A 68 15.79 -27.92 10.28
C ARG A 68 15.23 -26.51 10.14
N LEU A 69 14.93 -25.86 11.27
CA LEU A 69 14.53 -24.46 11.30
C LEU A 69 15.62 -23.56 10.68
N PHE A 70 16.90 -23.78 11.03
CA PHE A 70 18.02 -23.01 10.48
C PHE A 70 18.18 -23.21 8.98
N GLN A 71 17.96 -24.43 8.46
CA GLN A 71 17.95 -24.67 7.01
C GLN A 71 16.89 -23.82 6.32
N TYR A 72 15.68 -23.73 6.86
CA TYR A 72 14.62 -22.89 6.29
C TYR A 72 14.94 -21.41 6.38
N LEU A 73 15.42 -20.94 7.54
CA LEU A 73 15.78 -19.54 7.74
C LEU A 73 16.98 -19.12 6.89
N SER A 74 17.92 -20.01 6.58
CA SER A 74 19.10 -19.70 5.75
C SER A 74 18.78 -19.23 4.33
N THR A 75 17.55 -19.45 3.86
CA THR A 75 17.05 -18.95 2.57
C THR A 75 16.61 -17.48 2.61
N LEU A 76 16.53 -16.89 3.81
CA LEU A 76 16.03 -15.53 4.04
C LEU A 76 17.18 -14.56 4.30
N SER A 77 17.10 -13.36 3.73
CA SER A 77 18.20 -12.38 3.76
C SER A 77 18.52 -11.84 5.15
N PHE A 78 17.57 -11.87 6.09
CA PHE A 78 17.78 -11.39 7.46
C PHE A 78 18.51 -12.42 8.35
N PHE A 79 18.65 -13.66 7.90
CA PHE A 79 19.25 -14.72 8.69
C PHE A 79 20.77 -14.51 8.79
N ASN A 80 21.28 -14.51 10.02
CA ASN A 80 22.71 -14.41 10.29
C ASN A 80 23.13 -15.51 11.28
N SER A 81 23.81 -16.54 10.78
CA SER A 81 24.25 -17.67 11.63
C SER A 81 25.25 -17.27 12.71
N ALA A 82 25.97 -16.16 12.55
CA ALA A 82 26.93 -15.67 13.55
C ALA A 82 26.25 -15.19 14.84
N GLU A 83 24.97 -14.82 14.78
CA GLU A 83 24.21 -14.41 15.97
C GLU A 83 23.75 -15.60 16.82
N ILE A 84 23.70 -16.80 16.25
CA ILE A 84 23.28 -18.01 16.96
C ILE A 84 24.36 -18.39 17.97
N GLY A 85 23.99 -18.37 19.26
CA GLY A 85 24.88 -18.59 20.40
C GLY A 85 25.57 -17.31 20.91
N ALA A 86 25.63 -16.24 20.11
CA ALA A 86 26.26 -14.97 20.50
C ALA A 86 25.23 -13.93 20.99
N GLY A 87 24.30 -13.54 20.12
CA GLY A 87 23.19 -12.63 20.40
C GLY A 87 21.87 -13.37 20.67
N MET A 88 21.72 -14.57 20.10
CA MET A 88 20.48 -15.33 20.09
C MET A 88 20.68 -16.75 20.61
N LEU A 89 19.94 -17.13 21.64
CA LEU A 89 19.92 -18.49 22.17
C LEU A 89 18.64 -19.21 21.75
N TYR A 90 18.76 -20.36 21.07
CA TYR A 90 17.64 -21.25 20.81
C TYR A 90 17.54 -22.31 21.91
N VAL A 91 16.36 -22.44 22.51
CA VAL A 91 16.08 -23.38 23.61
C VAL A 91 14.94 -24.28 23.19
N SER A 92 15.16 -25.59 23.17
CA SER A 92 14.06 -26.55 23.07
C SER A 92 13.52 -26.77 24.47
N ALA A 93 12.27 -26.39 24.69
CA ALA A 93 11.53 -26.63 25.92
C ALA A 93 10.42 -27.69 25.73
N PHE A 94 10.41 -28.37 24.57
CA PHE A 94 9.44 -29.41 24.24
C PHE A 94 9.54 -30.61 25.21
N ASP A 95 10.74 -31.18 25.38
CA ASP A 95 10.92 -32.35 26.25
C ASP A 95 10.62 -32.03 27.72
N THR A 96 10.98 -30.81 28.18
CA THR A 96 10.63 -30.33 29.53
C THR A 96 9.12 -30.20 29.68
N LEU A 97 8.42 -29.67 28.68
CA LEU A 97 6.96 -29.58 28.69
C LEU A 97 6.30 -30.97 28.72
N GLU A 98 6.78 -31.92 27.93
CA GLU A 98 6.21 -33.26 27.86
C GLU A 98 6.43 -34.05 29.15
N ASN A 99 7.66 -34.06 29.67
CA ASN A 99 8.08 -34.95 30.76
C ASN A 99 7.97 -34.33 32.15
N GLU A 100 8.16 -33.02 32.29
CA GLU A 100 8.27 -32.34 33.60
C GLU A 100 7.13 -31.34 33.87
N GLY A 101 6.51 -30.81 32.82
CA GLY A 101 5.32 -29.96 32.90
C GLY A 101 5.61 -28.45 32.88
N LEU A 102 4.54 -27.66 33.02
CA LEU A 102 4.56 -26.20 32.78
C LEU A 102 5.44 -25.42 33.75
N ASP A 103 5.47 -25.81 35.02
CA ASP A 103 6.23 -25.12 36.06
C ASP A 103 7.75 -25.22 35.80
N GLU A 104 8.23 -26.35 35.29
CA GLU A 104 9.64 -26.53 34.92
C GLU A 104 10.01 -25.75 33.65
N VAL A 105 9.08 -25.63 32.69
CA VAL A 105 9.26 -24.73 31.53
C VAL A 105 9.41 -23.28 32.00
N LEU A 106 8.59 -22.80 32.95
CA LEU A 106 8.72 -21.45 33.50
C LEU A 106 10.06 -21.23 34.21
N LYS A 107 10.51 -22.21 35.01
CA LYS A 107 11.82 -22.17 35.68
C LYS A 107 12.96 -22.13 34.68
N LEU A 108 12.90 -22.94 33.62
CA LEU A 108 13.86 -22.96 32.51
C LEU A 108 13.92 -21.58 31.85
N LEU A 109 12.79 -21.05 31.38
CA LEU A 109 12.74 -19.75 30.70
C LEU A 109 13.25 -18.63 31.60
N ARG A 110 12.82 -18.58 32.86
CA ARG A 110 13.30 -17.58 33.85
C ARG A 110 14.81 -17.66 34.03
N ARG A 111 15.37 -18.87 34.18
CA ARG A 111 16.82 -19.08 34.34
C ARG A 111 17.56 -18.54 33.12
N GLU A 112 17.11 -18.89 31.91
CA GLU A 112 17.79 -18.45 30.69
C GLU A 112 17.67 -16.94 30.47
N ILE A 113 16.50 -16.32 30.74
CA ILE A 113 16.30 -14.86 30.65
C ILE A 113 17.32 -14.13 31.53
N ILE A 114 17.49 -14.55 32.78
CA ILE A 114 18.43 -13.93 33.73
C ILE A 114 19.88 -14.19 33.31
N ARG A 115 20.20 -15.45 32.99
CA ARG A 115 21.57 -15.88 32.65
C ARG A 115 22.10 -15.18 31.40
N HIS A 116 21.27 -15.05 30.37
CA HIS A 116 21.63 -14.44 29.08
C HIS A 116 21.32 -12.94 29.01
N LYS A 117 20.75 -12.37 30.09
CA LYS A 117 20.27 -10.97 30.13
C LYS A 117 19.39 -10.65 28.91
N ALA A 118 18.45 -11.55 28.62
CA ALA A 118 17.61 -11.46 27.45
C ALA A 118 16.70 -10.24 27.53
N THR A 119 16.61 -9.53 26.41
CA THR A 119 15.78 -8.34 26.20
C THR A 119 14.58 -8.62 25.28
N LEU A 120 14.60 -9.76 24.59
CA LEU A 120 13.49 -10.28 23.80
C LEU A 120 13.38 -11.79 24.04
N LEU A 121 12.18 -12.26 24.39
CA LEU A 121 11.81 -13.66 24.49
C LEU A 121 10.81 -13.98 23.38
N VAL A 122 11.10 -14.97 22.56
CA VAL A 122 10.12 -15.60 21.67
C VAL A 122 9.76 -16.96 22.23
N LEU A 123 8.46 -17.26 22.35
CA LEU A 123 7.95 -18.58 22.69
C LEU A 123 7.11 -19.11 21.52
N ASP A 124 7.66 -20.05 20.74
CA ASP A 124 6.95 -20.70 19.64
C ASP A 124 6.22 -21.95 20.13
N GLY A 125 4.97 -22.12 19.71
CA GLY A 125 4.15 -23.28 20.07
C GLY A 125 3.34 -23.13 21.36
N LEU A 126 2.79 -21.94 21.67
CA LEU A 126 1.88 -21.75 22.82
C LEU A 126 0.67 -22.72 22.80
N MET A 127 0.30 -23.24 21.63
CA MET A 127 -0.72 -24.29 21.53
C MET A 127 -0.39 -25.56 22.29
N ASN A 128 0.89 -25.90 22.43
CA ASN A 128 1.30 -27.10 23.15
C ASN A 128 1.17 -26.93 24.67
N VAL A 129 1.27 -25.69 25.17
CA VAL A 129 0.89 -25.35 26.55
C VAL A 129 -0.59 -25.65 26.79
N ARG A 130 -1.46 -25.24 25.85
CA ARG A 130 -2.90 -25.47 25.95
C ARG A 130 -3.27 -26.95 25.93
N SER A 131 -2.70 -27.71 24.99
CA SER A 131 -3.00 -29.14 24.88
C SER A 131 -2.50 -29.93 26.08
N ARG A 132 -1.45 -29.46 26.77
CA ARG A 132 -0.93 -30.08 27.98
C ARG A 132 -1.66 -29.64 29.24
N SER A 133 -2.26 -28.45 29.24
CA SER A 133 -3.00 -27.92 30.39
C SER A 133 -4.38 -28.55 30.50
N ASP A 134 -4.71 -29.10 31.68
CA ASP A 134 -6.04 -29.69 31.93
C ASP A 134 -7.17 -28.66 31.92
N THR A 135 -6.84 -27.37 32.13
CA THR A 135 -7.82 -26.28 32.19
C THR A 135 -7.30 -25.00 31.54
N PRO A 136 -8.19 -24.17 30.96
CA PRO A 136 -7.83 -22.82 30.47
C PRO A 136 -7.21 -21.92 31.55
N LEU A 137 -7.52 -22.17 32.82
CA LEU A 137 -6.96 -21.44 33.97
C LEU A 137 -5.46 -21.69 34.13
N ASN A 138 -4.98 -22.91 33.86
CA ASN A 138 -3.55 -23.23 33.95
C ASN A 138 -2.74 -22.56 32.83
N THR A 139 -3.27 -22.55 31.60
CA THR A 139 -2.66 -21.74 30.52
C THR A 139 -2.67 -20.25 30.88
N LYS A 140 -3.77 -19.76 31.49
CA LYS A 140 -3.86 -18.39 31.98
C LYS A 140 -2.75 -18.05 32.97
N LYS A 141 -2.59 -18.91 33.97
CA LYS A 141 -1.55 -18.78 35.01
C LYS A 141 -0.15 -18.80 34.40
N PHE A 142 0.13 -19.73 33.49
CA PHE A 142 1.42 -19.83 32.80
C PHE A 142 1.79 -18.53 32.08
N VAL A 143 0.90 -17.99 31.25
CA VAL A 143 1.17 -16.75 30.51
C VAL A 143 1.37 -15.58 31.47
N ALA A 144 0.54 -15.46 32.51
CA ALA A 144 0.67 -14.38 33.50
C ALA A 144 2.01 -14.44 34.25
N GLU A 145 2.44 -15.62 34.70
CA GLU A 145 3.71 -15.78 35.40
C GLU A 145 4.92 -15.52 34.49
N LEU A 146 4.86 -16.00 33.24
CA LEU A 146 5.89 -15.71 32.25
C LEU A 146 6.02 -14.21 31.99
N GLN A 147 4.90 -13.50 31.85
CA GLN A 147 4.88 -12.04 31.66
C GLN A 147 5.48 -11.31 32.84
N VAL A 148 5.13 -11.68 34.08
CA VAL A 148 5.69 -11.06 35.29
C VAL A 148 7.21 -11.25 35.33
N HIS A 149 7.70 -12.45 35.01
CA HIS A 149 9.13 -12.74 34.98
C HIS A 149 9.88 -11.99 33.87
N ALA A 150 9.34 -11.96 32.66
CA ALA A 150 9.94 -11.25 31.54
C ALA A 150 9.94 -9.73 31.77
N SER A 151 8.82 -9.16 32.20
CA SER A 151 8.68 -7.73 32.48
C SER A 151 9.62 -7.27 33.60
N PHE A 152 9.80 -8.07 34.66
CA PHE A 152 10.76 -7.77 35.73
C PHE A 152 12.21 -7.70 35.21
N ALA A 153 12.54 -8.45 34.15
CA ALA A 153 13.84 -8.43 33.49
C ALA A 153 13.95 -7.36 32.38
N GLY A 154 12.90 -6.56 32.13
CA GLY A 154 12.84 -5.63 31.00
C GLY A 154 12.78 -6.32 29.64
N CYS A 155 12.33 -7.58 29.60
CA CYS A 155 12.33 -8.43 28.42
C CYS A 155 10.97 -8.38 27.71
N THR A 156 10.96 -7.91 26.45
CA THR A 156 9.77 -7.95 25.58
C THR A 156 9.46 -9.40 25.22
N THR A 157 8.20 -9.81 25.19
CA THR A 157 7.82 -11.22 24.92
C THR A 157 6.94 -11.34 23.67
N LEU A 158 7.28 -12.23 22.75
CA LEU A 158 6.45 -12.65 21.61
C LEU A 158 5.98 -14.10 21.82
N LEU A 159 4.67 -14.31 21.93
CA LEU A 159 4.05 -15.61 22.07
C LEU A 159 3.42 -16.03 20.74
N LEU A 160 3.85 -17.15 20.16
CA LEU A 160 3.34 -17.62 18.87
C LEU A 160 2.32 -18.74 19.07
N THR A 161 1.17 -18.63 18.40
CA THR A 161 0.08 -19.60 18.52
C THR A 161 -0.54 -19.92 17.17
N SER A 162 -0.83 -21.20 16.94
CA SER A 162 -1.46 -21.67 15.70
C SER A 162 -2.99 -21.73 15.76
N ALA A 163 -3.60 -21.49 16.93
CA ALA A 163 -5.04 -21.31 17.01
C ALA A 163 -5.43 -19.88 16.67
N GLU A 164 -6.50 -19.73 15.88
CA GLU A 164 -7.31 -18.51 15.94
C GLU A 164 -7.98 -18.52 17.32
N ILE A 165 -7.53 -17.62 18.18
CA ILE A 165 -8.00 -17.57 19.55
C ILE A 165 -9.33 -16.84 19.57
N ASP A 166 -10.39 -17.54 20.00
CA ASP A 166 -11.74 -16.98 20.08
C ASP A 166 -11.82 -15.85 21.11
N HIS A 167 -12.74 -14.90 20.92
CA HIS A 167 -12.83 -13.63 21.65
C HIS A 167 -12.92 -13.78 23.19
N GLY A 168 -13.33 -14.94 23.69
CA GLY A 168 -13.41 -15.25 25.13
C GLY A 168 -12.16 -15.89 25.74
N SER A 169 -11.10 -16.12 24.96
CA SER A 169 -9.96 -16.89 25.46
C SER A 169 -9.08 -16.09 26.43
N PRO A 170 -8.60 -16.69 27.53
CA PRO A 170 -7.87 -15.98 28.58
C PRO A 170 -6.63 -15.21 28.11
N GLU A 171 -5.92 -15.71 27.10
CA GLU A 171 -4.64 -15.19 26.60
C GLU A 171 -4.78 -13.81 25.97
N LEU A 172 -5.89 -13.57 25.24
CA LEU A 172 -6.20 -12.26 24.66
C LEU A 172 -6.37 -11.19 25.74
N THR A 173 -6.84 -11.56 26.92
CA THR A 173 -7.04 -10.61 28.03
C THR A 173 -5.72 -10.22 28.70
N MET A 174 -4.73 -11.12 28.72
CA MET A 174 -3.49 -10.95 29.49
C MET A 174 -2.35 -10.26 28.73
N VAL A 175 -2.26 -10.41 27.41
CA VAL A 175 -1.19 -9.78 26.62
C VAL A 175 -1.44 -8.30 26.38
N ASP A 176 -0.37 -7.54 26.17
CA ASP A 176 -0.44 -6.10 25.90
C ASP A 176 -0.85 -5.84 24.45
N GLY A 177 -0.46 -6.70 23.52
CA GLY A 177 -0.93 -6.63 22.14
C GLY A 177 -1.21 -7.97 21.47
N VAL A 178 -2.05 -7.94 20.46
CA VAL A 178 -2.48 -9.12 19.69
C VAL A 178 -2.40 -8.81 18.21
N PHE A 179 -1.62 -9.60 17.49
CA PHE A 179 -1.45 -9.58 16.05
C PHE A 179 -2.00 -10.86 15.44
N SER A 180 -2.78 -10.75 14.37
CA SER A 180 -3.33 -11.89 13.64
C SER A 180 -2.78 -11.94 12.23
N LEU A 181 -2.18 -13.08 11.87
CA LEU A 181 -1.77 -13.44 10.51
C LEU A 181 -2.83 -14.36 9.92
N LYS A 182 -3.61 -13.83 8.98
CA LYS A 182 -4.69 -14.54 8.28
C LYS A 182 -4.28 -14.84 6.85
N GLU A 183 -4.82 -15.94 6.33
CA GLU A 183 -4.75 -16.28 4.91
C GLU A 183 -6.19 -16.44 4.40
N GLU A 184 -6.56 -15.65 3.40
CA GLU A 184 -7.89 -15.68 2.79
C GLU A 184 -7.77 -16.04 1.31
N ARG A 185 -8.55 -17.03 0.87
CA ARG A 185 -8.59 -17.45 -0.53
C ARG A 185 -9.78 -16.83 -1.23
N VAL A 186 -9.53 -16.15 -2.35
CA VAL A 186 -10.59 -15.64 -3.21
C VAL A 186 -10.30 -15.97 -4.67
N GLY A 187 -11.23 -16.71 -5.27
CA GLY A 187 -11.01 -17.31 -6.59
C GLY A 187 -9.79 -18.22 -6.57
N MET A 188 -8.83 -17.95 -7.46
CA MET A 188 -7.56 -18.68 -7.55
C MET A 188 -6.42 -18.06 -6.73
N ARG A 189 -6.67 -16.96 -6.00
CA ARG A 189 -5.64 -16.21 -5.28
C ARG A 189 -5.74 -16.46 -3.78
N SER A 190 -4.58 -16.45 -3.12
CA SER A 190 -4.48 -16.45 -1.66
C SER A 190 -3.85 -15.14 -1.21
N TYR A 191 -4.51 -14.48 -0.27
CA TYR A 191 -4.10 -13.18 0.28
C TYR A 191 -3.73 -13.36 1.74
N ARG A 192 -2.58 -12.83 2.10
CA ARG A 192 -2.08 -12.83 3.47
C ARG A 192 -2.35 -11.46 4.10
N ARG A 193 -2.99 -11.44 5.26
CA ARG A 193 -3.34 -10.21 5.97
C ARG A 193 -2.88 -10.22 7.43
N LEU A 194 -2.34 -9.10 7.87
CA LEU A 194 -1.98 -8.82 9.25
C LEU A 194 -3.00 -7.84 9.83
N GLY A 195 -3.62 -8.23 10.94
CA GLY A 195 -4.48 -7.36 11.73
C GLY A 195 -3.93 -7.15 13.13
N VAL A 196 -4.05 -5.93 13.66
CA VAL A 196 -3.79 -5.62 15.07
C VAL A 196 -5.14 -5.50 15.77
N HIS A 197 -5.37 -6.32 16.80
CA HIS A 197 -6.67 -6.36 17.52
C HIS A 197 -6.60 -5.69 18.89
N LYS A 198 -5.40 -5.60 19.44
CA LYS A 198 -5.12 -5.03 20.76
C LYS A 198 -3.72 -4.48 20.73
N TYR A 199 -3.53 -3.29 21.28
CA TYR A 199 -2.20 -2.71 21.45
C TYR A 199 -2.25 -1.73 22.63
N ARG A 200 -1.75 -2.14 23.80
CA ARG A 200 -1.77 -1.31 25.01
C ARG A 200 -0.58 -0.34 25.03
N GLY A 201 -0.83 0.86 25.53
CA GLY A 201 0.20 1.89 25.69
C GLY A 201 0.46 2.74 24.44
N SER A 202 -0.14 2.41 23.29
CA SER A 202 -0.03 3.19 22.06
C SER A 202 -1.28 3.07 21.20
N ASP A 203 -1.51 4.08 20.37
CA ASP A 203 -2.38 3.94 19.21
C ASP A 203 -1.72 3.05 18.14
N TYR A 204 -2.50 2.59 17.16
CA TYR A 204 -2.06 1.80 16.02
C TYR A 204 -3.00 1.95 14.83
N VAL A 205 -2.49 1.67 13.62
CA VAL A 205 -3.30 1.66 12.40
C VAL A 205 -4.21 0.43 12.40
N SER A 206 -5.52 0.66 12.44
CA SER A 206 -6.51 -0.41 12.54
C SER A 206 -6.87 -1.07 11.20
N GLY A 207 -7.50 -2.24 11.30
CA GLY A 207 -7.96 -3.04 10.17
C GLY A 207 -6.95 -4.12 9.77
N GLU A 208 -7.11 -4.64 8.56
CA GLU A 208 -6.32 -5.74 8.03
C GLU A 208 -5.41 -5.22 6.89
N HIS A 209 -4.12 -5.48 7.00
CA HIS A 209 -3.07 -5.01 6.08
C HIS A 209 -2.50 -6.18 5.30
N GLU A 210 -2.37 -6.07 3.98
CA GLU A 210 -1.82 -7.16 3.18
C GLU A 210 -0.30 -7.30 3.42
N TYR A 211 0.22 -8.52 3.41
CA TYR A 211 1.66 -8.77 3.52
C TYR A 211 2.11 -9.89 2.59
N GLU A 212 3.39 -9.88 2.25
CA GLU A 212 4.05 -10.93 1.49
C GLU A 212 5.17 -11.56 2.29
N ILE A 213 5.53 -12.79 1.92
CA ILE A 213 6.75 -13.46 2.41
C ILE A 213 7.62 -13.64 1.18
N THR A 214 8.76 -12.96 1.17
CA THR A 214 9.74 -12.98 0.08
C THR A 214 11.07 -13.57 0.58
N SER A 215 12.08 -13.61 -0.27
CA SER A 215 13.46 -13.91 0.16
C SER A 215 13.99 -12.92 1.21
N ASN A 216 13.38 -11.73 1.33
CA ASN A 216 13.76 -10.75 2.34
C ASN A 216 13.00 -10.92 3.67
N GLY A 217 12.14 -11.94 3.77
CA GLY A 217 11.25 -12.14 4.92
C GLY A 217 9.85 -11.57 4.68
N ILE A 218 9.19 -11.18 5.77
CA ILE A 218 7.88 -10.55 5.76
C ILE A 218 8.02 -9.07 5.41
N ALA A 219 7.19 -8.62 4.48
CA ALA A 219 6.94 -7.21 4.20
C ALA A 219 5.43 -6.96 4.27
N ILE A 220 5.01 -6.01 5.10
CA ILE A 220 3.62 -5.63 5.30
C ILE A 220 3.37 -4.31 4.58
N TYR A 221 2.22 -4.21 3.94
CA TYR A 221 1.80 -3.02 3.20
C TYR A 221 0.60 -2.42 3.92
N PRO A 222 0.82 -1.42 4.80
CA PRO A 222 -0.26 -0.75 5.52
C PRO A 222 -1.26 -0.17 4.52
N ARG A 223 -2.53 -0.15 4.92
CA ARG A 223 -3.59 0.43 4.11
C ARG A 223 -3.35 1.93 4.01
N ILE A 224 -3.08 2.45 2.82
CA ILE A 224 -2.68 3.85 2.68
C ILE A 224 -3.74 4.81 3.19
N GLU A 225 -5.03 4.48 3.07
CA GLU A 225 -6.11 5.34 3.55
C GLU A 225 -6.22 5.40 5.07
N ALA A 226 -5.74 4.36 5.76
CA ALA A 226 -5.67 4.35 7.21
C ALA A 226 -4.38 5.03 7.69
N LEU A 227 -3.26 4.73 7.03
CA LEU A 227 -1.93 5.30 7.34
C LEU A 227 -1.88 6.81 7.06
N LEU A 228 -2.51 7.25 5.98
CA LEU A 228 -2.52 8.63 5.48
C LEU A 228 -3.91 9.27 5.64
N SER A 229 -4.60 8.91 6.72
CA SER A 229 -5.86 9.58 7.11
C SER A 229 -5.66 11.09 7.31
N GLN A 230 -4.42 11.49 7.65
CA GLN A 230 -3.91 12.84 7.52
C GLN A 230 -2.69 12.81 6.57
N PRO A 231 -2.61 13.73 5.59
CA PRO A 231 -1.43 13.82 4.72
C PRO A 231 -0.16 14.14 5.52
N THR A 232 1.00 13.69 5.02
CA THR A 232 2.28 13.86 5.74
C THR A 232 2.79 15.30 5.75
N ALA A 233 2.23 16.17 4.92
CA ALA A 233 2.52 17.60 4.88
C ALA A 233 1.24 18.42 4.70
N PRO A 234 1.22 19.71 5.09
CA PRO A 234 0.07 20.57 4.90
C PRO A 234 -0.35 20.67 3.43
N LEU A 235 -1.66 20.59 3.19
CA LEU A 235 -2.23 20.81 1.86
C LEU A 235 -2.22 22.30 1.52
N SER A 236 -1.11 22.78 0.96
CA SER A 236 -1.02 24.11 0.35
C SER A 236 -1.67 24.10 -1.05
N LEU A 237 -2.39 25.17 -1.38
CA LEU A 237 -2.88 25.39 -2.73
C LEU A 237 -1.71 25.77 -3.64
N GLY A 238 -1.65 25.20 -4.84
CA GLY A 238 -0.73 25.69 -5.87
C GLY A 238 -1.22 27.02 -6.42
N GLU A 239 -0.29 27.96 -6.63
CA GLU A 239 -0.59 29.28 -7.19
C GLU A 239 -0.12 29.39 -8.66
N ARG A 240 0.77 28.49 -9.09
CA ARG A 240 1.33 28.48 -10.44
C ARG A 240 0.47 27.67 -11.41
N MET A 241 0.40 28.14 -12.64
CA MET A 241 -0.17 27.41 -13.76
C MET A 241 0.92 26.59 -14.46
N LEU A 242 0.68 25.30 -14.64
CA LEU A 242 1.54 24.36 -15.34
C LEU A 242 1.02 24.13 -16.76
N PRO A 243 1.89 24.23 -17.77
CA PRO A 243 1.51 23.93 -19.14
C PRO A 243 1.16 22.45 -19.27
N THR A 244 0.06 22.16 -19.97
CA THR A 244 -0.38 20.79 -20.26
C THR A 244 0.47 20.12 -21.33
N GLY A 245 1.26 20.89 -22.08
CA GLY A 245 2.00 20.40 -23.24
C GLY A 245 1.10 20.01 -24.42
N ILE A 246 -0.19 20.37 -24.38
CA ILE A 246 -1.20 20.10 -25.41
C ILE A 246 -1.63 21.43 -26.01
N GLY A 247 -1.38 21.62 -27.31
CA GLY A 247 -1.75 22.86 -28.00
C GLY A 247 -3.26 23.12 -27.94
N GLY A 248 -3.67 24.33 -27.57
CA GLY A 248 -5.07 24.73 -27.45
C GLY A 248 -5.73 24.35 -26.12
N LEU A 249 -5.17 23.40 -25.36
CA LEU A 249 -5.77 22.97 -24.09
C LEU A 249 -5.46 23.95 -22.95
N ASP A 250 -4.27 24.55 -22.95
CA ASP A 250 -3.91 25.56 -21.95
C ASP A 250 -4.86 26.75 -22.04
N GLU A 251 -5.19 27.22 -23.23
CA GLU A 251 -6.16 28.30 -23.48
C GLU A 251 -7.57 27.90 -23.04
N ALA A 252 -8.03 26.69 -23.39
CA ALA A 252 -9.33 26.17 -22.97
C ALA A 252 -9.46 26.03 -21.45
N LEU A 253 -8.34 25.80 -20.77
CA LEU A 253 -8.19 25.78 -19.31
C LEU A 253 -7.77 27.14 -18.75
N GLY A 254 -7.76 28.24 -19.50
CA GLY A 254 -7.38 29.56 -18.99
C GLY A 254 -5.99 29.61 -18.35
N GLY A 255 -5.01 28.90 -18.92
CA GLY A 255 -3.60 28.87 -18.54
C GLY A 255 -3.01 27.49 -18.22
N GLY A 256 -3.75 26.39 -18.39
CA GLY A 256 -3.27 25.02 -18.09
C GLY A 256 -3.76 24.46 -16.76
N PHE A 257 -2.96 23.60 -16.11
CA PHE A 257 -3.31 23.00 -14.81
C PHE A 257 -2.76 23.81 -13.65
N ILE A 258 -3.48 23.89 -12.54
CA ILE A 258 -2.94 24.49 -11.31
C ILE A 258 -1.91 23.51 -10.72
N GLU A 259 -0.78 24.01 -10.22
CA GLU A 259 0.21 23.19 -9.51
C GLU A 259 -0.45 22.44 -8.34
N ARG A 260 -0.03 21.20 -8.08
CA ARG A 260 -0.58 20.33 -7.01
C ARG A 260 -2.05 19.96 -7.20
N SER A 261 -2.59 20.17 -8.40
CA SER A 261 -3.92 19.70 -8.78
C SER A 261 -3.88 18.25 -9.27
N ALA A 262 -5.04 17.60 -9.22
CA ALA A 262 -5.25 16.27 -9.79
C ALA A 262 -6.23 16.33 -10.96
N THR A 263 -5.85 15.77 -12.10
CA THR A 263 -6.69 15.68 -13.30
C THR A 263 -7.00 14.23 -13.63
N LEU A 264 -8.28 13.92 -13.86
CA LEU A 264 -8.73 12.61 -14.35
C LEU A 264 -9.13 12.69 -15.82
N VAL A 265 -8.49 11.87 -16.66
CA VAL A 265 -8.77 11.77 -18.10
C VAL A 265 -9.52 10.46 -18.37
N ILE A 266 -10.78 10.58 -18.78
CA ILE A 266 -11.71 9.45 -18.95
C ILE A 266 -11.97 9.26 -20.45
N GLY A 267 -12.05 8.02 -20.95
CA GLY A 267 -12.42 7.79 -22.35
C GLY A 267 -12.25 6.35 -22.85
N PRO A 268 -12.82 5.99 -24.01
CA PRO A 268 -12.66 4.66 -24.61
C PRO A 268 -11.20 4.31 -24.90
N SER A 269 -10.93 3.03 -25.14
CA SER A 269 -9.70 2.61 -25.82
C SER A 269 -9.50 3.39 -27.12
N GLY A 270 -8.26 3.76 -27.43
CA GLY A 270 -7.92 4.54 -28.62
C GLY A 270 -8.18 6.05 -28.55
N ALA A 271 -8.88 6.58 -27.54
CA ALA A 271 -9.20 8.02 -27.43
C ALA A 271 -7.99 8.95 -27.15
N GLY A 272 -6.76 8.40 -27.10
CA GLY A 272 -5.53 9.19 -26.90
C GLY A 272 -5.18 9.55 -25.46
N LYS A 273 -5.75 8.85 -24.45
CA LYS A 273 -5.48 9.09 -23.02
C LYS A 273 -3.99 8.99 -22.66
N THR A 274 -3.30 7.95 -23.14
CA THR A 274 -1.86 7.79 -22.93
C THR A 274 -1.07 8.90 -23.62
N THR A 275 -1.47 9.30 -24.83
CA THR A 275 -0.85 10.43 -25.54
C THR A 275 -1.02 11.74 -24.77
N PHE A 276 -2.22 12.01 -24.26
CA PHE A 276 -2.48 13.14 -23.37
C PHE A 276 -1.52 13.15 -22.18
N ALA A 277 -1.33 11.99 -21.55
CA ALA A 277 -0.47 11.87 -20.39
C ALA A 277 1.03 12.06 -20.73
N LEU A 278 1.47 11.59 -21.92
CA LEU A 278 2.82 11.86 -22.43
C LEU A 278 3.04 13.34 -22.75
N ASN A 279 2.07 14.03 -23.35
CA ASN A 279 2.12 15.47 -23.57
C ASN A 279 2.27 16.25 -22.25
N PHE A 280 1.53 15.85 -21.20
CA PHE A 280 1.64 16.47 -19.87
C PHE A 280 3.05 16.37 -19.27
N LEU A 281 3.71 15.23 -19.43
CA LEU A 281 5.10 15.05 -19.01
C LEU A 281 6.09 15.80 -19.92
N ALA A 282 5.80 15.89 -21.22
CA ALA A 282 6.61 16.66 -22.17
C ALA A 282 6.57 18.17 -21.89
N GLY A 283 5.47 18.67 -21.31
CA GLY A 283 5.35 20.05 -20.85
C GLY A 283 6.15 20.39 -19.59
N ALA A 284 6.91 19.44 -19.01
CA ALA A 284 7.72 19.69 -17.81
C ALA A 284 8.85 20.69 -18.08
N ALA A 285 9.07 21.61 -17.14
CA ALA A 285 10.21 22.52 -17.20
C ALA A 285 11.55 21.77 -17.01
N PRO A 286 12.70 22.34 -17.41
CA PRO A 286 14.00 21.67 -17.27
C PRO A 286 14.36 21.24 -15.84
N ASP A 287 13.88 21.95 -14.83
CA ASP A 287 14.07 21.71 -13.39
C ASP A 287 12.97 20.84 -12.76
N GLU A 288 11.92 20.49 -13.50
CA GLU A 288 10.85 19.63 -13.02
C GLU A 288 11.17 18.15 -13.26
N HIS A 289 10.95 17.32 -12.25
CA HIS A 289 11.03 15.87 -12.38
C HIS A 289 9.65 15.26 -12.60
N GLY A 290 9.58 14.32 -13.54
CA GLY A 290 8.37 13.61 -13.93
C GLY A 290 8.45 12.11 -13.67
N ALA A 291 7.32 11.45 -13.45
CA ALA A 291 7.25 10.00 -13.58
C ALA A 291 5.94 9.53 -14.21
N PHE A 292 6.04 8.47 -15.00
CA PHE A 292 4.91 7.75 -15.58
C PHE A 292 4.76 6.39 -14.89
N PHE A 293 3.64 6.16 -14.21
CA PHE A 293 3.27 4.89 -13.61
C PHE A 293 2.26 4.17 -14.49
N GLY A 294 2.76 3.26 -15.33
CA GLY A 294 2.02 2.53 -16.35
C GLY A 294 1.68 1.09 -15.96
N PHE A 295 0.51 0.64 -16.39
CA PHE A 295 0.00 -0.72 -16.14
C PHE A 295 -0.21 -1.55 -17.40
N VAL A 296 -0.18 -0.89 -18.56
CA VAL A 296 -0.54 -1.47 -19.86
C VAL A 296 0.69 -1.54 -20.77
N GLU A 297 1.20 -0.40 -21.20
CA GLU A 297 2.33 -0.31 -22.14
C GLU A 297 3.68 -0.29 -21.40
N SER A 298 4.68 -0.98 -21.96
CA SER A 298 6.04 -0.99 -21.42
C SER A 298 6.76 0.34 -21.66
N PRO A 299 7.85 0.64 -20.92
CA PRO A 299 8.63 1.86 -21.12
C PRO A 299 9.14 2.02 -22.56
N GLU A 300 9.57 0.94 -23.19
CA GLU A 300 10.04 0.93 -24.59
C GLU A 300 8.92 1.29 -25.57
N GLN A 301 7.70 0.76 -25.35
CA GLN A 301 6.53 1.11 -26.17
C GLN A 301 6.17 2.58 -26.03
N LEU A 302 6.20 3.11 -24.80
CA LEU A 302 5.91 4.51 -24.51
C LEU A 302 6.95 5.46 -25.11
N LEU A 303 8.25 5.11 -25.03
CA LEU A 303 9.32 5.87 -25.65
C LEU A 303 9.24 5.85 -27.18
N ARG A 304 8.97 4.69 -27.78
CA ARG A 304 8.76 4.61 -29.23
C ARG A 304 7.56 5.46 -29.67
N LYS A 305 6.46 5.43 -28.91
CA LYS A 305 5.27 6.26 -29.16
C LYS A 305 5.60 7.74 -29.04
N SER A 306 6.31 8.15 -28.00
CA SER A 306 6.68 9.55 -27.80
C SER A 306 7.63 10.07 -28.87
N GLY A 307 8.56 9.24 -29.35
CA GLY A 307 9.44 9.54 -30.49
C GLY A 307 8.68 9.71 -31.80
N GLN A 308 7.70 8.84 -32.10
CA GLN A 308 6.82 8.97 -33.27
C GLN A 308 5.97 10.25 -33.26
N LEU A 309 5.66 10.75 -32.07
CA LEU A 309 4.91 11.99 -31.85
C LEU A 309 5.82 13.21 -31.68
N GLU A 310 7.14 13.05 -31.77
CA GLU A 310 8.15 14.10 -31.58
C GLU A 310 8.03 14.87 -30.25
N LEU A 311 7.66 14.19 -29.17
CA LEU A 311 7.46 14.80 -27.84
C LEU A 311 8.76 15.10 -27.09
N GLY A 312 9.91 14.61 -27.58
CA GLY A 312 11.23 14.91 -26.99
C GLY A 312 11.48 14.31 -25.60
N LEU A 313 10.78 13.23 -25.24
CA LEU A 313 10.88 12.60 -23.90
C LEU A 313 12.16 11.78 -23.67
N GLU A 314 12.88 11.41 -24.73
CA GLU A 314 14.12 10.62 -24.64
C GLU A 314 15.19 11.31 -23.80
N LYS A 315 15.45 12.61 -24.06
CA LYS A 315 16.46 13.40 -23.34
C LYS A 315 16.15 13.53 -21.84
N PRO A 316 14.93 13.90 -21.39
CA PRO A 316 14.58 13.87 -19.98
C PRO A 316 14.79 12.52 -19.30
N VAL A 317 14.56 11.41 -20.01
CA VAL A 317 14.79 10.05 -19.47
C VAL A 317 16.27 9.77 -19.30
N GLU A 318 17.09 10.05 -20.31
CA GLU A 318 18.55 9.89 -20.24
C GLU A 318 19.18 10.74 -19.13
N GLN A 319 18.62 11.92 -18.87
CA GLN A 319 19.06 12.83 -17.82
C GLN A 319 18.52 12.47 -16.42
N GLY A 320 17.71 11.42 -16.30
CA GLY A 320 17.09 11.01 -15.03
C GLY A 320 16.02 11.98 -14.50
N ARG A 321 15.55 12.91 -15.33
CA ARG A 321 14.47 13.87 -15.00
C ARG A 321 13.08 13.29 -15.23
N LEU A 322 12.96 12.25 -16.05
CA LEU A 322 11.71 11.53 -16.29
C LEU A 322 11.93 10.03 -16.09
N ASP A 323 11.11 9.41 -15.24
CA ASP A 323 11.11 7.95 -15.06
C ASP A 323 9.86 7.29 -15.65
N PHE A 324 10.02 6.14 -16.29
CA PHE A 324 8.93 5.25 -16.65
C PHE A 324 8.93 4.04 -15.71
N HIS A 325 7.85 3.87 -14.96
CA HIS A 325 7.60 2.73 -14.08
C HIS A 325 6.47 1.90 -14.66
N TRP A 326 6.78 0.66 -15.02
CA TRP A 326 5.80 -0.26 -15.57
C TRP A 326 5.60 -1.44 -14.63
N GLN A 327 4.35 -1.65 -14.24
CA GLN A 327 3.92 -2.85 -13.55
C GLN A 327 2.90 -3.55 -14.44
N PRO A 328 3.22 -4.74 -15.00
CA PRO A 328 2.24 -5.53 -15.72
C PRO A 328 0.98 -5.71 -14.86
N THR A 329 -0.20 -5.69 -15.48
CA THR A 329 -1.47 -5.90 -14.75
C THR A 329 -1.68 -7.38 -14.37
N THR A 330 -0.70 -7.95 -13.67
CA THR A 330 -0.69 -9.31 -13.11
C THR A 330 -1.17 -9.25 -11.66
N GLN A 331 -0.80 -10.23 -10.83
CA GLN A 331 -1.13 -10.21 -9.40
C GLN A 331 -0.22 -9.21 -8.70
N PHE A 332 -0.79 -8.20 -8.03
CA PHE A 332 -0.07 -7.24 -7.20
C PHE A 332 -0.94 -6.77 -6.05
N ILE A 333 -0.29 -6.21 -5.02
CA ILE A 333 -0.92 -5.59 -3.85
C ILE A 333 -1.02 -4.08 -4.11
N PRO A 334 -2.23 -3.48 -4.15
CA PRO A 334 -2.40 -2.05 -4.43
C PRO A 334 -1.65 -1.14 -3.46
N ASP A 335 -1.65 -1.48 -2.15
CA ASP A 335 -0.95 -0.72 -1.12
C ASP A 335 0.55 -0.67 -1.33
N ARG A 336 1.16 -1.80 -1.69
CA ARG A 336 2.57 -1.87 -2.06
C ARG A 336 2.88 -0.88 -3.18
N MET A 337 2.07 -0.90 -4.25
CA MET A 337 2.28 -0.02 -5.39
C MET A 337 2.12 1.46 -5.05
N ALA A 338 1.12 1.81 -4.25
CA ALA A 338 0.92 3.18 -3.82
C ALA A 338 2.03 3.65 -2.89
N LEU A 339 2.47 2.83 -1.93
CA LEU A 339 3.59 3.15 -1.04
C LEU A 339 4.90 3.33 -1.84
N ASP A 340 5.18 2.44 -2.79
CA ASP A 340 6.33 2.54 -3.69
C ASP A 340 6.28 3.83 -4.53
N MET A 341 5.10 4.17 -5.07
CA MET A 341 4.87 5.41 -5.82
C MET A 341 5.12 6.65 -4.95
N LEU A 342 4.51 6.71 -3.76
CA LEU A 342 4.63 7.83 -2.83
C LEU A 342 6.07 7.99 -2.30
N ALA A 343 6.76 6.88 -2.03
CA ALA A 343 8.18 6.90 -1.68
C ALA A 343 9.03 7.52 -2.81
N ARG A 344 8.77 7.15 -4.07
CA ARG A 344 9.47 7.73 -5.23
C ARG A 344 9.18 9.20 -5.40
N ILE A 345 7.92 9.61 -5.26
CA ILE A 345 7.52 11.02 -5.30
C ILE A 345 8.34 11.82 -4.29
N ARG A 346 8.44 11.33 -3.06
CA ARG A 346 9.21 11.97 -1.98
C ARG A 346 10.71 11.99 -2.26
N HIS A 347 11.30 10.84 -2.60
CA HIS A 347 12.75 10.71 -2.76
C HIS A 347 13.30 11.44 -4.00
N LYS A 348 12.57 11.45 -5.10
CA LYS A 348 12.98 12.14 -6.35
C LYS A 348 12.39 13.55 -6.49
N GLN A 349 11.58 13.98 -5.53
CA GLN A 349 10.89 15.27 -5.52
C GLN A 349 10.09 15.50 -6.83
N LEU A 350 9.27 14.51 -7.19
CA LEU A 350 8.55 14.52 -8.47
C LEU A 350 7.51 15.65 -8.49
N SER A 351 7.63 16.54 -9.47
CA SER A 351 6.72 17.68 -9.68
C SER A 351 5.48 17.28 -10.49
N ARG A 352 5.64 16.31 -11.40
CA ARG A 352 4.56 15.80 -12.26
C ARG A 352 4.51 14.29 -12.24
N ILE A 353 3.32 13.72 -12.05
CA ILE A 353 3.13 12.27 -12.18
C ILE A 353 1.96 11.93 -13.10
N VAL A 354 2.11 10.81 -13.78
CA VAL A 354 1.05 10.16 -14.54
C VAL A 354 0.74 8.79 -13.94
N ILE A 355 -0.55 8.45 -13.84
CA ILE A 355 -1.03 7.09 -13.52
C ILE A 355 -1.89 6.58 -14.67
N ASP A 356 -1.38 5.61 -15.44
CA ASP A 356 -2.03 5.07 -16.65
C ASP A 356 -2.20 3.55 -16.60
N THR A 357 -3.31 2.98 -16.10
CA THR A 357 -4.56 3.63 -15.69
C THR A 357 -4.78 3.54 -14.19
N LEU A 358 -5.44 4.54 -13.61
CA LEU A 358 -5.84 4.50 -12.20
C LEU A 358 -6.81 3.34 -11.91
N ALA A 359 -7.62 2.97 -12.91
CA ALA A 359 -8.50 1.84 -12.84
C ALA A 359 -7.76 0.52 -12.53
N ALA A 360 -6.47 0.39 -12.87
CA ALA A 360 -5.66 -0.77 -12.51
C ALA A 360 -5.44 -0.87 -10.99
N LEU A 361 -5.16 0.25 -10.31
CA LEU A 361 -4.97 0.32 -8.86
C LEU A 361 -6.27 0.14 -8.08
N THR A 362 -7.38 0.53 -8.67
CA THR A 362 -8.71 0.42 -8.06
C THR A 362 -9.50 -0.77 -8.55
N ARG A 363 -8.90 -1.69 -9.32
CA ARG A 363 -9.56 -2.96 -9.69
C ARG A 363 -10.09 -3.59 -8.42
N PRO A 364 -11.25 -4.28 -8.46
CA PRO A 364 -11.86 -4.85 -7.26
C PRO A 364 -10.86 -5.72 -6.49
N SER A 365 -10.16 -5.09 -5.54
CA SER A 365 -9.59 -5.77 -4.40
C SER A 365 -10.75 -6.39 -3.65
N LEU A 366 -10.47 -7.41 -2.85
CA LEU A 366 -11.48 -8.19 -2.14
C LEU A 366 -12.46 -7.38 -1.28
N GLN A 367 -12.11 -6.12 -1.00
CA GLN A 367 -12.88 -5.20 -0.18
C GLN A 367 -13.70 -4.26 -1.07
N GLN A 368 -15.00 -4.53 -1.15
CA GLN A 368 -15.98 -3.55 -1.67
C GLN A 368 -15.92 -2.28 -0.80
N GLY A 369 -16.01 -1.10 -1.41
CA GLY A 369 -16.11 0.19 -0.71
C GLY A 369 -14.79 0.94 -0.48
N ARG A 370 -13.63 0.27 -0.56
CA ARG A 370 -12.32 0.90 -0.26
C ARG A 370 -11.80 1.89 -1.32
N GLN A 371 -12.28 1.78 -2.57
CA GLN A 371 -11.71 2.48 -3.72
C GLN A 371 -11.68 4.01 -3.53
N LEU A 372 -12.75 4.59 -2.98
CA LEU A 372 -12.84 6.04 -2.78
C LEU A 372 -11.80 6.53 -1.76
N GLU A 373 -11.68 5.83 -0.64
CA GLU A 373 -10.77 6.18 0.46
C GLU A 373 -9.31 6.02 0.02
N PHE A 374 -9.00 4.93 -0.70
CA PHE A 374 -7.68 4.68 -1.28
C PHE A 374 -7.26 5.78 -2.25
N VAL A 375 -8.12 6.13 -3.22
CA VAL A 375 -7.80 7.19 -4.20
C VAL A 375 -7.72 8.55 -3.50
N SER A 376 -8.57 8.82 -2.52
CA SER A 376 -8.52 10.06 -1.73
C SER A 376 -7.17 10.22 -1.03
N ALA A 377 -6.71 9.16 -0.34
CA ALA A 377 -5.42 9.16 0.34
C ALA A 377 -4.25 9.35 -0.65
N LEU A 378 -4.27 8.63 -1.78
CA LEU A 378 -3.22 8.76 -2.81
C LEU A 378 -3.16 10.17 -3.42
N VAL A 379 -4.32 10.74 -3.78
CA VAL A 379 -4.40 12.09 -4.37
C VAL A 379 -3.97 13.16 -3.36
N ASN A 380 -4.43 13.06 -2.11
CA ASN A 380 -4.11 14.04 -1.08
C ASN A 380 -2.65 13.97 -0.66
N GLU A 381 -2.07 12.77 -0.55
CA GLU A 381 -0.65 12.64 -0.24
C GLU A 381 0.23 13.11 -1.39
N ALA A 382 -0.10 12.77 -2.65
CA ALA A 382 0.62 13.31 -3.80
C ALA A 382 0.57 14.86 -3.83
N ARG A 383 -0.58 15.46 -3.50
CA ARG A 383 -0.73 16.91 -3.35
C ARG A 383 0.14 17.47 -2.23
N ALA A 384 0.14 16.82 -1.06
CA ALA A 384 0.95 17.21 0.09
C ALA A 384 2.46 17.16 -0.21
N LEU A 385 2.89 16.21 -1.03
CA LEU A 385 4.27 16.08 -1.50
C LEU A 385 4.63 17.08 -2.63
N GLY A 386 3.70 17.96 -3.03
CA GLY A 386 3.97 19.02 -4.01
C GLY A 386 3.78 18.60 -5.46
N THR A 387 3.12 17.47 -5.73
CA THR A 387 3.05 16.89 -7.07
C THR A 387 1.74 17.19 -7.78
N THR A 388 1.81 17.51 -9.08
CA THR A 388 0.64 17.59 -9.96
C THR A 388 0.39 16.25 -10.64
N MET A 389 -0.83 15.73 -10.54
CA MET A 389 -1.17 14.38 -10.99
C MET A 389 -2.08 14.41 -12.22
N VAL A 390 -1.77 13.60 -13.23
CA VAL A 390 -2.70 13.19 -14.28
C VAL A 390 -2.96 11.69 -14.17
N ALA A 391 -4.21 11.30 -13.98
CA ALA A 391 -4.64 9.92 -13.93
C ALA A 391 -5.55 9.61 -15.12
N THR A 392 -5.48 8.40 -15.68
CA THR A 392 -6.37 7.97 -16.75
C THR A 392 -7.37 6.91 -16.27
N TRP A 393 -8.55 6.88 -16.90
CA TRP A 393 -9.55 5.85 -16.70
C TRP A 393 -10.16 5.43 -18.04
N GLU A 394 -10.18 4.12 -18.31
CA GLU A 394 -10.76 3.59 -19.53
C GLU A 394 -12.26 3.34 -19.38
N LEU A 395 -13.06 3.88 -20.30
CA LEU A 395 -14.48 3.53 -20.43
C LEU A 395 -14.61 2.28 -21.29
N ASN A 396 -15.15 1.21 -20.71
CA ASN A 396 -15.44 -0.02 -21.46
C ASN A 396 -16.88 -0.01 -21.98
N PHE A 397 -17.08 0.36 -23.24
CA PHE A 397 -18.40 0.41 -23.88
C PHE A 397 -18.97 -0.96 -24.27
N PHE A 398 -18.14 -2.01 -24.30
CA PHE A 398 -18.55 -3.37 -24.67
C PHE A 398 -19.02 -4.20 -23.47
N ALA A 399 -19.05 -3.63 -22.26
CA ALA A 399 -19.59 -4.29 -21.10
C ALA A 399 -21.11 -4.47 -21.25
N ALA A 400 -21.59 -5.71 -21.14
CA ALA A 400 -23.01 -6.06 -21.29
C ALA A 400 -23.95 -5.33 -20.30
N ASN A 401 -23.41 -4.74 -19.23
CA ASN A 401 -24.16 -4.10 -18.14
C ASN A 401 -23.83 -2.61 -17.95
N ALA A 402 -23.73 -1.84 -19.05
CA ALA A 402 -23.39 -0.40 -19.11
C ALA A 402 -21.89 -0.09 -19.00
N PRO A 403 -21.42 1.04 -19.57
CA PRO A 403 -20.01 1.42 -19.49
C PRO A 403 -19.55 1.55 -18.05
N VAL A 404 -18.43 0.91 -17.72
CA VAL A 404 -17.78 1.02 -16.39
C VAL A 404 -17.12 2.40 -16.29
N ALA A 405 -17.92 3.41 -16.01
CA ALA A 405 -17.46 4.74 -15.68
C ALA A 405 -16.96 4.81 -14.23
N PRO A 406 -16.01 5.70 -13.92
CA PRO A 406 -15.65 5.96 -12.53
C PRO A 406 -16.87 6.51 -11.77
N PRO A 407 -17.11 6.10 -10.51
CA PRO A 407 -18.17 6.66 -9.69
C PRO A 407 -18.06 8.19 -9.60
N ALA A 408 -19.20 8.88 -9.50
CA ALA A 408 -19.24 10.35 -9.38
C ALA A 408 -18.44 10.84 -8.15
N GLU A 409 -18.51 10.11 -7.05
CA GLU A 409 -17.75 10.36 -5.82
C GLU A 409 -16.23 10.30 -6.07
N LEU A 410 -15.74 9.33 -6.86
CA LEU A 410 -14.33 9.24 -7.23
C LEU A 410 -13.93 10.42 -8.11
N CYS A 411 -14.76 10.76 -9.10
CA CYS A 411 -14.53 11.93 -9.94
C CYS A 411 -14.49 13.22 -9.12
N SER A 412 -15.21 13.29 -8.00
CA SER A 412 -15.25 14.46 -7.11
C SER A 412 -13.88 14.76 -6.49
N LEU A 413 -13.02 13.76 -6.30
CA LEU A 413 -11.68 13.89 -5.71
C LEU A 413 -10.71 14.72 -6.57
N PHE A 414 -10.90 14.69 -7.89
CA PHE A 414 -10.05 15.39 -8.86
C PHE A 414 -10.42 16.87 -8.98
N ASP A 415 -9.46 17.72 -9.28
CA ASP A 415 -9.72 19.14 -9.56
C ASP A 415 -10.26 19.31 -10.98
N ASN A 416 -9.72 18.54 -11.93
CA ASN A 416 -10.13 18.55 -13.33
C ASN A 416 -10.63 17.17 -13.76
N VAL A 417 -11.70 17.13 -14.54
CA VAL A 417 -12.18 15.90 -15.20
C VAL A 417 -12.32 16.21 -16.68
N ILE A 418 -11.59 15.46 -17.50
CA ILE A 418 -11.55 15.62 -18.96
C ILE A 418 -12.06 14.33 -19.59
N LEU A 419 -13.02 14.46 -20.49
CA LEU A 419 -13.55 13.37 -21.28
C LEU A 419 -12.91 13.39 -22.67
N ALA A 420 -12.17 12.32 -22.97
CA ALA A 420 -11.69 12.02 -24.32
C ALA A 420 -12.68 11.10 -25.01
N GLY A 421 -13.01 11.41 -26.26
CA GLY A 421 -14.01 10.68 -27.01
C GLY A 421 -13.84 10.83 -28.51
N PHE A 422 -14.91 10.46 -29.22
CA PHE A 422 -15.00 10.56 -30.66
C PHE A 422 -16.37 11.13 -31.04
N THR A 423 -16.40 11.99 -32.05
CA THR A 423 -17.63 12.38 -32.74
C THR A 423 -17.74 11.60 -34.04
N GLU A 424 -18.87 10.94 -34.22
CA GLU A 424 -19.16 10.19 -35.45
C GLU A 424 -19.69 11.13 -36.54
N GLY A 425 -18.98 11.18 -37.66
CA GLY A 425 -19.44 11.72 -38.93
C GLY A 425 -19.65 10.61 -39.96
N PRO A 426 -20.19 10.92 -41.15
CA PRO A 426 -20.35 9.94 -42.22
C PRO A 426 -19.00 9.35 -42.65
N GLY A 427 -18.67 8.16 -42.15
CA GLY A 427 -17.43 7.43 -42.48
C GLY A 427 -16.16 7.92 -41.77
N THR A 428 -16.27 8.89 -40.85
CA THR A 428 -15.13 9.42 -40.08
C THR A 428 -15.43 9.40 -38.58
N SER A 429 -14.40 9.11 -37.78
CA SER A 429 -14.41 9.21 -36.33
C SER A 429 -13.39 10.27 -35.94
N GLU A 430 -13.86 11.42 -35.52
CA GLU A 430 -12.99 12.56 -35.17
C GLU A 430 -12.76 12.58 -33.66
N PRO A 431 -11.49 12.56 -33.19
CA PRO A 431 -11.19 12.66 -31.77
C PRO A 431 -11.72 13.96 -31.18
N THR A 432 -12.16 13.91 -29.93
CA THR A 432 -12.62 15.10 -29.19
C THR A 432 -12.14 15.08 -27.75
N LEU A 433 -11.95 16.28 -27.19
CA LEU A 433 -11.82 16.50 -25.74
C LEU A 433 -12.93 17.40 -25.24
N ARG A 434 -13.45 17.08 -24.07
CA ARG A 434 -14.37 17.93 -23.35
C ARG A 434 -13.94 18.07 -21.90
N ILE A 435 -13.84 19.30 -21.42
CA ILE A 435 -13.62 19.59 -20.01
C ILE A 435 -14.97 19.43 -19.30
N ILE A 436 -15.11 18.36 -18.51
CA ILE A 436 -16.34 18.06 -17.75
C ILE A 436 -16.36 18.87 -16.45
N LYS A 437 -15.20 18.98 -15.80
CA LYS A 437 -15.04 19.66 -14.54
C LYS A 437 -13.71 20.38 -14.48
N ARG A 438 -13.74 21.58 -13.92
CA ARG A 438 -12.59 22.29 -13.36
C ARG A 438 -13.04 22.92 -12.05
N ARG A 439 -12.36 22.61 -10.95
CA ARG A 439 -12.74 23.08 -9.61
C ARG A 439 -12.47 24.57 -9.42
N ASN A 440 -11.35 25.07 -9.97
CA ASN A 440 -10.89 26.44 -9.79
C ASN A 440 -10.65 27.11 -11.14
N GLY A 441 -11.22 28.30 -11.34
CA GLY A 441 -11.03 29.12 -12.53
C GLY A 441 -12.04 28.84 -13.67
N PRO A 442 -12.16 29.77 -14.63
CA PRO A 442 -13.04 29.61 -15.79
C PRO A 442 -12.52 28.52 -16.73
N TYR A 443 -13.38 27.88 -17.50
CA TYR A 443 -12.97 26.92 -18.54
C TYR A 443 -13.99 26.87 -19.66
N GLU A 444 -13.54 26.44 -20.83
CA GLU A 444 -14.43 26.25 -21.98
C GLU A 444 -15.31 25.00 -21.81
N ARG A 445 -16.63 25.17 -21.83
CA ARG A 445 -17.61 24.08 -21.62
C ARG A 445 -18.01 23.35 -22.92
N THR A 446 -17.39 23.72 -24.04
CA THR A 446 -17.67 23.14 -25.35
C THR A 446 -16.88 21.84 -25.54
N THR A 447 -17.35 21.00 -26.46
CA THR A 447 -16.56 19.89 -26.97
C THR A 447 -15.59 20.44 -28.00
N LEU A 448 -14.30 20.20 -27.79
CA LEU A 448 -13.21 20.66 -28.65
C LEU A 448 -12.79 19.53 -29.59
N SER A 449 -12.65 19.85 -30.88
CA SER A 449 -12.10 18.92 -31.86
C SER A 449 -10.62 18.71 -31.60
N ALA A 450 -10.21 17.45 -31.63
CA ALA A 450 -8.87 17.02 -31.31
C ALA A 450 -8.20 16.32 -32.49
N GLN A 451 -6.89 16.51 -32.59
CA GLN A 451 -6.04 15.79 -33.52
C GLN A 451 -4.88 15.16 -32.75
N ILE A 452 -4.45 13.98 -33.21
CA ILE A 452 -3.28 13.29 -32.70
C ILE A 452 -2.29 13.15 -33.86
N GLY A 453 -1.16 13.82 -33.77
CA GLY A 453 -0.16 13.88 -34.84
C GLY A 453 1.22 14.25 -34.31
N LEU A 454 2.04 14.91 -35.13
CA LEU A 454 3.32 15.48 -34.70
C LEU A 454 3.06 16.50 -33.58
N GLY A 455 3.81 16.42 -32.48
CA GLY A 455 3.54 17.16 -31.25
C GLY A 455 2.51 16.50 -30.32
N GLY A 456 2.00 15.31 -30.67
CA GLY A 456 1.03 14.57 -29.87
C GLY A 456 -0.39 15.09 -30.01
N TYR A 457 -1.02 15.40 -28.89
CA TYR A 457 -2.41 15.88 -28.82
C TYR A 457 -2.47 17.39 -29.12
N SER A 458 -3.42 17.81 -29.98
CA SER A 458 -3.69 19.23 -30.23
C SER A 458 -5.19 19.49 -30.39
N LEU A 459 -5.65 20.65 -29.92
CA LEU A 459 -7.03 21.08 -29.99
C LEU A 459 -7.20 22.22 -30.99
N THR A 460 -8.29 22.16 -31.76
CA THR A 460 -8.70 23.23 -32.66
C THR A 460 -10.10 23.70 -32.28
N SER A 461 -10.28 25.01 -32.17
CA SER A 461 -11.57 25.66 -31.96
C SER A 461 -12.40 25.69 -33.26
N ASN A 462 -12.54 24.57 -33.96
CA ASN A 462 -13.38 24.51 -35.14
C ASN A 462 -14.82 24.23 -34.71
N GLY A 463 -15.65 25.28 -34.77
CA GLY A 463 -17.12 25.26 -34.83
C GLY A 463 -17.85 24.34 -33.85
N THR A 464 -18.65 24.92 -32.96
CA THR A 464 -19.63 24.20 -32.12
C THR A 464 -20.35 23.08 -32.87
N HIS A 465 -19.90 21.83 -32.69
CA HIS A 465 -20.61 20.67 -33.23
C HIS A 465 -21.84 20.41 -32.35
N THR A 466 -23.02 20.81 -32.82
CA THR A 466 -24.30 20.26 -32.35
C THR A 466 -24.48 18.86 -32.94
N ALA A 467 -23.55 17.94 -32.68
CA ALA A 467 -23.69 16.54 -33.03
C ALA A 467 -24.15 15.76 -31.79
N ARG A 468 -25.00 14.75 -31.99
CA ARG A 468 -25.41 13.82 -30.91
C ARG A 468 -24.18 13.14 -30.34
N SER A 469 -23.69 13.67 -29.22
CA SER A 469 -22.72 13.03 -28.34
C SER A 469 -23.20 11.61 -28.00
N LEU A 470 -22.27 10.65 -28.02
CA LEU A 470 -22.52 9.28 -27.59
C LEU A 470 -23.20 9.27 -26.20
N ALA A 471 -23.82 8.14 -25.84
CA ALA A 471 -24.49 7.92 -24.56
C ALA A 471 -23.64 8.21 -23.29
N VAL A 472 -22.37 8.58 -23.44
CA VAL A 472 -21.46 9.09 -22.40
C VAL A 472 -22.02 10.29 -21.65
N ASP A 473 -22.72 11.19 -22.34
CA ASP A 473 -23.35 12.35 -21.68
C ASP A 473 -24.41 11.93 -20.67
N LYS A 474 -25.15 10.84 -20.92
CA LYS A 474 -26.16 10.34 -19.98
C LYS A 474 -25.56 9.77 -18.69
N VAL A 475 -24.28 9.38 -18.69
CA VAL A 475 -23.59 8.81 -17.53
C VAL A 475 -23.22 9.90 -16.50
N PHE A 476 -23.01 11.14 -16.95
CA PHE A 476 -22.60 12.25 -16.07
C PHE A 476 -23.71 13.31 -15.83
N ILE A 477 -24.85 13.25 -16.52
CA ILE A 477 -25.93 14.24 -16.42
C ILE A 477 -26.96 13.92 -15.31
N HIS A 478 -26.98 12.70 -14.74
CA HIS A 478 -27.87 12.38 -13.62
C HIS A 478 -27.28 12.80 -12.26
N ASP A 479 -27.20 14.12 -12.00
CA ASP A 479 -27.18 14.61 -10.60
C ASP A 479 -27.56 16.09 -10.39
N ASN A 480 -28.20 16.75 -11.37
CA ASN A 480 -28.72 18.12 -11.20
C ASN A 480 -30.25 18.17 -11.35
N GLY A 481 -30.94 17.41 -10.51
CA GLY A 481 -32.40 17.31 -10.48
C GLY A 481 -33.02 17.60 -9.11
N LEU A 482 -32.58 18.64 -8.40
CA LEU A 482 -33.44 19.29 -7.40
C LEU A 482 -34.43 20.19 -8.15
N GLY A 483 -35.70 19.79 -8.24
CA GLY A 483 -36.75 20.69 -8.74
C GLY A 483 -38.09 20.04 -9.14
N SER A 484 -39.04 20.09 -8.20
CA SER A 484 -40.49 20.27 -8.41
C SER A 484 -41.28 19.28 -9.29
N ARG A 485 -41.97 18.32 -8.64
CA ARG A 485 -43.42 18.37 -8.37
C ARG A 485 -43.82 17.25 -7.42
#